data_AF-A0A3N5PX05-F1
#
_entry.id   AF-A0A3N5PX05-F1
#
_cell.length_a   1.000
_cell.length_b   1.000
_cell.length_c   1.000
_cell.angle_alpha   90.00
_cell.angle_beta   90.00
_cell.angle_gamma   90.00
#
_symmetry.space_group_name_H-M   'P 1'
#
loop_
_entity.id
_entity.type
_entity.pdbx_description
1 polymer ?
#
loop_
_entity_poly.entity_id
_entity_poly.type
_entity_poly.pdbx_seq_one_letter_code
_entity_poly.pdbx_strand_id
1 'polypeptide(L)' 'MAVNYIPLMVMILVGASFGIASILMAEHFGPRRTTKEKLTTYESGMEPVKSARERFTVKFYLVAMMFILFDI' A
#
# COMPACT_ATOMS: atom_id res chain seq x y z
N MET A 1 -33.08 -8.72 -5.33
CA MET A 1 -32.18 -7.85 -4.52
C MET A 1 -30.72 -8.28 -4.62
N ALA A 2 -30.32 -9.48 -4.17
CA ALA A 2 -28.91 -9.93 -4.22
C ALA A 2 -28.30 -9.98 -5.63
N VAL A 3 -29.10 -10.33 -6.65
CA VAL A 3 -28.67 -10.40 -8.06
C VAL A 3 -28.17 -9.04 -8.59
N ASN A 4 -28.64 -7.92 -8.03
CA ASN A 4 -28.21 -6.58 -8.42
C ASN A 4 -26.77 -6.25 -7.97
N TYR A 5 -26.18 -7.03 -7.06
CA TYR A 5 -24.80 -6.87 -6.61
C TYR A 5 -23.81 -7.71 -7.43
N ILE A 6 -24.29 -8.59 -8.32
CA ILE A 6 -23.43 -9.38 -9.20
C ILE A 6 -22.52 -8.48 -10.05
N PRO A 7 -23.01 -7.40 -10.70
CA PRO A 7 -22.14 -6.49 -11.45
C PRO A 7 -21.04 -5.86 -10.58
N LEU A 8 -21.35 -5.48 -9.34
CA LEU A 8 -20.38 -4.93 -8.39
C LEU A 8 -19.29 -5.95 -8.05
N MET A 9 -19.65 -7.20 -7.76
CA MET A 9 -18.68 -8.25 -7.49
C MET A 9 -17.79 -8.52 -8.70
N VAL A 10 -18.36 -8.55 -9.91
CA VAL A 10 -17.59 -8.72 -11.14
C VAL A 10 -16.59 -7.58 -11.32
N MET A 11 -16.99 -6.33 -11.09
CA MET A 11 -16.07 -5.19 -11.18
C MET A 11 -14.91 -5.30 -10.18
N ILE A 12 -15.19 -5.67 -8.93
CA ILE A 12 -14.15 -5.87 -7.91
C ILE A 12 -13.18 -6.98 -8.33
N LEU A 13 -13.70 -8.12 -8.81
CA LEU A 13 -12.88 -9.25 -9.24
C LEU A 13 -12.01 -8.90 -10.44
N VAL A 14 -12.58 -8.24 -11.45
CA VAL A 14 -11.84 -7.80 -12.64
C VAL A 14 -10.76 -6.79 -12.25
N GLY A 15 -11.10 -5.78 -11.45
CA GLY A 15 -10.12 -4.78 -10.98
C GLY A 15 -8.99 -5.39 -10.16
N ALA A 16 -9.30 -6.26 -9.20
CA ALA A 16 -8.31 -6.95 -8.39
C ALA A 16 -7.41 -7.86 -9.25
N SER A 17 -8.00 -8.64 -10.15
CA SER A 17 -7.26 -9.51 -11.07
C SER A 17 -6.32 -8.73 -11.98
N PHE A 18 -6.76 -7.58 -12.48
CA PHE A 18 -5.95 -6.71 -13.32
C PHE A 18 -4.76 -6.12 -12.57
N GLY A 19 -4.97 -5.63 -11.34
CA GLY A 19 -3.90 -5.11 -10.48
C GLY A 19 -2.85 -6.19 -10.15
N ILE A 20 -3.32 -7.37 -9.73
CA ILE A 20 -2.43 -8.50 -9.42
C ILE A 20 -1.67 -8.97 -10.66
N ALA A 21 -2.37 -9.17 -11.79
CA ALA A 21 -1.74 -9.60 -13.03
C ALA A 21 -0.69 -8.60 -13.53
N SER A 22 -0.94 -7.30 -13.40
CA SER A 22 0.00 -6.25 -13.78
C SER A 22 1.28 -6.29 -12.94
N ILE A 23 1.15 -6.45 -11.61
CA ILE A 23 2.32 -6.58 -10.71
C ILE A 23 3.09 -7.87 -11.04
N LEU A 24 2.40 -8.99 -11.24
CA LEU A 24 3.05 -10.25 -11.60
C LEU A 24 3.76 -10.16 -12.95
N MET A 25 3.16 -9.53 -13.96
CA MET A 25 3.82 -9.30 -15.23
C MET A 25 5.09 -8.44 -15.06
N ALA A 26 5.01 -7.34 -14.32
CA ALA A 26 6.17 -6.48 -14.06
C ALA A 26 7.31 -7.24 -13.36
N GLU A 27 6.99 -8.10 -12.39
CA GLU A 27 7.98 -8.89 -11.64
C GLU A 27 8.61 -10.03 -12.47
N HIS A 28 7.86 -10.65 -13.38
CA HIS A 28 8.34 -11.76 -14.21
C HIS A 28 9.09 -11.28 -15.47
N PHE A 29 8.65 -10.19 -16.09
CA PHE A 29 9.24 -9.67 -17.33
C PHE A 29 10.19 -8.48 -17.10
N GLY A 30 10.27 -7.94 -15.87
CA GLY A 30 11.13 -6.82 -15.53
C GLY A 30 12.62 -7.19 -15.39
N PRO A 31 13.56 -6.26 -15.70
CA PRO A 31 14.99 -6.49 -15.49
C PRO A 31 15.34 -6.69 -14.01
N ARG A 32 15.89 -7.84 -13.66
CA ARG A 32 16.30 -8.16 -12.29
C ARG A 32 17.75 -7.71 -12.04
N ARG A 33 17.93 -6.50 -11.53
CA ARG A 33 19.24 -5.96 -11.11
C ARG A 33 19.27 -5.72 -9.61
N THR A 34 19.34 -6.80 -8.84
CA THR A 34 19.48 -6.76 -7.38
C THR A 34 20.92 -6.42 -6.99
N THR A 35 21.09 -5.44 -6.12
CA THR A 35 22.39 -5.02 -5.57
C THR A 35 22.15 -4.66 -4.11
N LYS A 36 23.14 -4.85 -3.23
CA LYS A 36 22.97 -4.65 -1.78
C LYS A 36 22.44 -3.24 -1.47
N GLU A 37 22.96 -2.23 -2.14
CA GLU A 37 22.62 -0.81 -1.99
C GLU A 37 21.20 -0.47 -2.47
N LYS A 38 20.62 -1.27 -3.38
CA LYS A 38 19.21 -1.08 -3.79
C LYS A 38 18.22 -1.68 -2.80
N LEU A 39 18.71 -2.56 -1.92
CA LEU A 39 17.90 -3.24 -0.90
C LEU A 39 18.02 -2.55 0.47
N THR A 40 18.91 -1.56 0.61
CA THR A 40 19.03 -0.75 1.83
C THR A 40 18.01 0.38 1.86
N THR A 41 17.69 0.86 3.06
CA THR A 41 16.82 2.03 3.26
C THR A 41 17.42 3.27 2.61
N TYR A 42 16.58 4.08 1.96
CA TYR A 42 17.00 5.34 1.37
C TYR A 42 17.19 6.41 2.46
N GLU A 43 18.41 6.94 2.58
CA GLU A 43 18.79 8.04 3.47
C GLU A 43 19.74 9.03 2.78
N SER A 44 19.50 9.32 1.49
CA SER A 44 20.34 10.21 0.67
C SER A 44 21.85 9.87 0.68
N GLY A 45 22.19 8.59 0.83
CA GLY A 45 23.57 8.10 0.90
C GLY A 45 24.17 8.06 2.31
N MET A 46 23.41 8.42 3.33
CA MET A 46 23.80 8.31 4.74
C MET A 46 23.30 7.00 5.33
N GLU A 47 23.98 6.52 6.38
CA GLU A 47 23.50 5.37 7.16
C GLU A 47 22.32 5.78 8.06
N PRO A 48 21.24 4.98 8.16
CA PRO A 48 20.12 5.26 9.05
C PRO A 48 20.57 5.34 10.51
N VAL A 49 20.50 6.54 11.10
CA VAL A 49 21.04 6.79 12.46
C VAL A 49 20.02 6.46 13.56
N LYS A 50 18.72 6.55 13.25
CA LYS A 50 17.65 6.42 14.23
C LYS A 50 16.77 5.20 14.00
N SER A 51 16.18 4.70 15.08
CA SER A 51 15.12 3.69 15.00
C SER A 51 13.84 4.30 14.43
N ALA A 52 13.19 3.61 13.50
CA ALA A 52 11.89 4.00 12.95
C ALA A 52 10.71 3.85 13.94
N ARG A 53 10.98 3.55 15.21
CA ARG A 53 9.97 3.29 16.26
C ARG A 53 9.82 4.48 17.22
N GLU A 54 9.80 5.70 16.70
CA GLU A 54 9.49 6.89 17.49
C GLU A 54 7.96 7.08 17.60
N ARG A 55 7.53 7.82 18.63
CA ARG A 55 6.11 8.17 18.79
C ARG A 55 5.71 9.16 17.72
N PHE A 56 4.75 8.79 16.88
CA PHE A 56 4.10 9.72 15.97
C PHE A 56 3.18 10.68 16.74
N THR A 57 2.92 11.85 16.14
CA THR A 57 2.07 12.87 16.77
C THR A 57 0.64 12.35 17.00
N VAL A 58 0.05 12.68 18.15
CA VAL A 58 -1.34 12.33 18.50
C VAL A 58 -2.38 12.95 17.56
N LYS A 59 -1.98 13.94 16.73
CA LYS A 59 -2.88 14.60 15.77
C LYS A 59 -3.52 13.61 14.80
N PHE A 60 -2.80 12.58 14.34
CA PHE A 60 -3.36 11.57 13.45
C PHE A 60 -4.49 10.76 14.12
N TYR A 61 -4.33 10.47 15.41
CA TYR A 61 -5.37 9.79 16.20
C TYR A 61 -6.62 10.66 16.38
N LEU A 62 -6.45 11.95 16.70
CA LEU A 62 -7.58 12.88 16.82
C LEU A 62 -8.35 13.01 15.50
N VAL A 63 -7.65 13.10 14.36
CA VAL A 63 -8.29 13.15 13.03
C VAL A 63 -9.04 11.86 12.73
N ALA A 64 -8.46 10.68 12.98
CA ALA A 64 -9.12 9.40 12.74
C ALA A 64 -10.35 9.19 13.63
N MET A 65 -10.26 9.55 14.92
CA MET A 65 -11.39 9.48 15.85
C MET A 65 -12.51 10.45 15.46
N MET A 66 -12.15 11.67 15.05
CA MET A 66 -13.12 12.65 14.56
C MET A 66 -13.83 12.16 13.28
N PHE A 67 -13.08 11.56 12.34
CA PHE A 67 -13.65 10.92 11.15
C PHE A 67 -14.66 9.84 11.52
N ILE A 68 -14.31 8.92 12.43
CA ILE A 68 -15.23 7.87 12.90
C ILE A 68 -16.49 8.48 13.51
N LEU A 69 -16.38 9.53 14.34
CA LEU A 69 -17.54 10.14 14.99
C LEU A 69 -18.49 10.85 14.02
N PHE A 70 -17.99 11.38 12.89
CA PHE A 70 -18.82 12.08 11.91
C PHE A 70 -19.30 11.19 10.75
N ASP A 71 -18.63 10.08 10.49
CA ASP A 71 -18.98 9.12 9.44
C ASP A 71 -20.00 8.07 9.92
N ILE A 72 -20.17 7.91 11.25
CA ILE A 72 -21.25 7.14 11.87
C ILE A 72 -22.60 7.86 11.73
#